data_AF-A0A161QIF6-F1
#
_entry.id   AF-A0A161QIF6-F1
#
_cell.length_a   1.000
_cell.length_b   1.000
_cell.length_c   1.000
_cell.angle_alpha   90.00
_cell.angle_beta   90.00
_cell.angle_gamma   90.00
#
_symmetry.space_group_name_H-M   'P 1'
#
loop_
_entity.id
_entity.type
_entity.pdbx_description
1 polymer ?
#
loop_
_entity_poly.entity_id
_entity_poly.type
_entity_poly.pdbx_seq_one_letter_code
_entity_poly.pdbx_strand_id
1 'polypeptide(L)'
;MKKHDKLIRSLEDYSIIVILIIFSIIFSINKLLMIFYTSASFSGIDQFITVHLKTFLIDKEGSLGTITAVFIGIYFTVFSILGSIKIDSTFATLSNKNLKRFVKFIKNALIGAFIFLFFLLSMQTFFSLSHWLIIVIGFLLSLYVFLAAIRFGIVIYFIINKDIQNTHLNIEKEEIANKKNQLLMHRLDTFLTEHEQSKSKKNTEVLQHNIKAIKSNKRQD
;
A
#
# COMPACT_ATOMS: atom_id res chain seq x y z
N MET A 1 -11.43 12.72 16.46
CA MET A 1 -11.31 12.58 14.98
C MET A 1 -12.19 13.64 14.32
N LYS A 2 -11.57 14.71 13.82
CA LYS A 2 -12.23 16.00 13.49
C LYS A 2 -12.79 15.97 12.05
N LYS A 3 -13.87 16.73 11.79
CA LYS A 3 -14.56 16.88 10.49
C LYS A 3 -13.62 17.14 9.29
N HIS A 4 -12.45 17.74 9.52
CA HIS A 4 -11.42 17.98 8.49
C HIS A 4 -10.84 16.69 7.88
N ASP A 5 -10.67 15.62 8.65
CA ASP A 5 -10.18 14.33 8.12
C ASP A 5 -11.17 13.71 7.12
N LYS A 6 -12.47 14.00 7.27
CA LYS A 6 -13.52 13.46 6.41
C LYS A 6 -13.60 14.21 5.08
N LEU A 7 -13.42 15.53 5.10
CA LEU A 7 -13.37 16.37 3.90
C LEU A 7 -12.11 16.09 3.07
N ILE A 8 -10.95 16.04 3.72
CA ILE A 8 -9.67 15.71 3.06
C ILE A 8 -9.75 14.30 2.44
N ARG A 9 -10.28 13.32 3.17
CA ARG A 9 -10.50 11.95 2.63
C ARG A 9 -11.51 11.86 1.50
N SER A 10 -12.50 12.76 1.45
CA SER A 10 -13.51 12.79 0.40
C SER A 10 -12.95 13.47 -0.85
N LEU A 11 -12.20 14.57 -0.68
CA LEU A 11 -11.45 15.20 -1.76
C LEU A 11 -10.46 14.21 -2.39
N GLU A 12 -9.77 13.43 -1.57
CA GLU A 12 -8.83 12.42 -2.06
C GLU A 12 -9.50 11.34 -2.93
N ASP A 13 -10.73 10.94 -2.59
CA ASP A 13 -11.48 9.94 -3.37
C ASP A 13 -12.00 10.44 -4.69
N TYR A 14 -12.55 11.66 -4.70
CA TYR A 14 -13.23 12.22 -5.87
C TYR A 14 -12.36 13.18 -6.67
N SER A 15 -11.16 13.55 -6.21
CA SER A 15 -10.26 14.51 -6.87
C SER A 15 -10.04 14.21 -8.35
N ILE A 16 -9.68 12.96 -8.67
CA ILE A 16 -9.43 12.54 -10.07
C ILE A 16 -10.70 12.71 -10.92
N ILE A 17 -11.85 12.29 -10.39
CA ILE A 17 -13.14 12.36 -11.10
C ILE A 17 -13.56 13.82 -11.30
N VAL A 18 -13.44 14.65 -10.27
CA VAL A 18 -13.80 16.08 -10.31
C VAL A 18 -12.93 16.80 -11.34
N ILE A 19 -11.61 16.57 -11.33
CA ILE A 19 -10.69 17.18 -12.29
C ILE A 19 -11.06 16.76 -13.71
N LEU A 20 -11.31 15.46 -13.96
CA LEU A 20 -11.71 14.97 -15.29
C LEU A 20 -13.04 15.57 -15.77
N ILE A 21 -14.03 15.68 -14.89
CA ILE A 21 -15.32 16.29 -15.22
C ILE A 21 -15.13 17.77 -15.58
N ILE A 22 -14.33 18.51 -14.82
CA ILE A 22 -14.05 19.93 -15.11
C ILE A 22 -13.43 20.09 -16.50
N PHE A 23 -12.38 19.32 -16.82
CA PHE A 23 -11.76 19.38 -18.15
C PHE A 23 -12.72 18.97 -19.27
N SER A 24 -13.51 17.91 -19.05
CA SER A 24 -14.52 17.46 -20.02
C SER A 24 -15.59 18.52 -20.29
N ILE A 25 -16.10 19.18 -19.23
CA ILE A 25 -17.08 20.26 -19.34
C ILE A 25 -16.47 21.45 -20.09
N ILE A 26 -15.25 21.87 -19.76
CA ILE A 26 -14.57 23.00 -20.43
C ILE A 26 -14.45 22.74 -21.93
N PHE A 27 -13.98 21.55 -22.33
CA PHE A 27 -13.83 21.23 -23.75
C PHE A 27 -15.18 21.07 -24.46
N SER A 28 -16.17 20.48 -23.81
CA SER A 28 -17.52 20.29 -24.38
C SER A 28 -18.25 21.61 -24.56
N ILE A 29 -18.23 22.50 -23.56
CA ILE A 29 -18.83 23.83 -23.65
C ILE A 29 -18.14 24.65 -24.74
N ASN A 30 -16.80 24.61 -24.79
CA ASN A 30 -16.06 25.33 -25.82
C ASN A 30 -16.48 24.85 -27.23
N LYS A 31 -16.56 23.53 -27.44
CA LYS A 31 -16.98 22.98 -28.74
C LYS A 31 -18.41 23.35 -29.09
N LEU A 32 -19.31 23.32 -28.12
CA LEU A 32 -20.71 23.70 -28.29
C LEU A 32 -20.84 25.18 -28.68
N LEU A 33 -20.17 26.10 -27.97
CA LEU A 33 -20.14 27.52 -28.30
C LEU A 33 -19.60 27.80 -29.71
N MET A 34 -18.62 27.00 -30.15
CA MET A 34 -18.06 27.11 -31.51
C MET A 34 -19.07 26.67 -32.59
N ILE A 35 -19.86 25.61 -32.34
CA ILE A 35 -20.93 25.16 -33.24
C ILE A 35 -22.04 26.22 -33.37
N PHE A 36 -22.36 26.91 -32.27
CA PHE A 36 -23.37 27.98 -32.26
C PHE A 36 -22.82 29.35 -32.72
N TYR A 37 -21.63 29.39 -33.34
CA TYR A 37 -20.98 30.60 -33.88
C TYR A 37 -21.00 31.81 -32.92
N THR A 38 -20.87 31.54 -31.61
CA THR A 38 -20.95 32.60 -30.61
C THR A 38 -19.59 33.30 -30.52
N SER A 39 -19.59 34.63 -30.45
CA SER A 39 -18.38 35.46 -30.26
C SER A 39 -17.63 35.18 -28.95
N ALA A 40 -18.26 34.43 -28.02
CA ALA A 40 -17.66 33.94 -26.79
C ALA A 40 -16.88 32.61 -26.94
N SER A 41 -16.77 32.05 -28.15
CA SER A 41 -15.95 30.86 -28.39
C SER A 41 -14.46 31.20 -28.27
N PHE A 42 -13.73 30.45 -27.43
CA PHE A 42 -12.29 30.62 -27.30
C PHE A 42 -11.57 29.79 -28.35
N SER A 43 -11.30 30.40 -29.51
CA SER A 43 -10.54 29.78 -30.61
C SER A 43 -9.19 29.22 -30.17
N GLY A 44 -8.53 29.84 -29.18
CA GLY A 44 -7.27 29.36 -28.62
C GLY A 44 -7.36 27.98 -27.95
N ILE A 45 -8.50 27.60 -27.37
CA ILE A 45 -8.68 26.26 -26.78
C ILE A 45 -8.81 25.20 -27.87
N ASP A 46 -9.57 25.47 -28.94
CA ASP A 46 -9.69 24.54 -30.06
C ASP A 46 -8.35 24.39 -30.80
N GLN A 47 -7.60 25.48 -30.98
CA GLN A 47 -6.25 25.44 -31.53
C GLN A 47 -5.29 24.65 -30.61
N PHE A 48 -5.39 24.82 -29.29
CA PHE A 48 -4.62 24.02 -28.34
C PHE A 48 -4.93 22.52 -28.46
N ILE A 49 -6.20 22.14 -28.61
CA ILE A 49 -6.60 20.74 -28.77
C ILE A 49 -6.12 20.18 -30.12
N THR A 50 -6.41 20.89 -31.20
CA THR A 50 -6.20 20.38 -32.58
C THR A 50 -4.75 20.44 -33.03
N VAL A 51 -3.95 21.36 -32.48
CA VAL A 51 -2.53 21.52 -32.82
C VAL A 51 -1.66 20.96 -31.70
N HIS A 52 -1.63 21.59 -30.51
CA HIS A 52 -0.66 21.23 -29.48
C HIS A 52 -0.89 19.85 -28.86
N LEU A 53 -2.13 19.54 -28.46
CA LEU A 53 -2.46 18.24 -27.87
C LEU A 53 -2.35 17.12 -28.90
N LYS A 54 -2.80 17.36 -30.13
CA LYS A 54 -2.65 16.40 -31.23
C LYS A 54 -1.18 16.04 -31.47
N THR A 55 -0.33 17.05 -31.67
CA THR A 55 1.10 16.86 -31.90
C THR A 55 1.75 16.17 -30.71
N PHE A 56 1.41 16.55 -29.47
CA PHE A 56 1.93 15.87 -28.28
C PHE A 56 1.55 14.38 -28.23
N LEU A 57 0.28 14.04 -28.46
CA LEU A 57 -0.21 12.65 -28.42
C LEU A 57 0.41 11.79 -29.52
N ILE A 58 0.58 12.31 -30.73
CA ILE A 58 1.16 11.58 -31.87
C ILE A 58 2.67 11.45 -31.71
N ASP A 59 3.38 12.55 -31.49
CA ASP A 59 4.85 12.55 -31.47
C ASP A 59 5.41 11.80 -30.25
N LYS A 60 4.64 11.73 -29.15
CA LYS A 60 5.03 11.05 -27.90
C LYS A 60 4.27 9.75 -27.66
N GLU A 61 3.54 9.24 -28.64
CA GLU A 61 2.74 8.00 -28.51
C GLU A 61 3.55 6.85 -27.91
N GLY A 62 4.73 6.55 -28.49
CA GLY A 62 5.60 5.47 -28.01
C GLY A 62 6.15 5.70 -26.60
N SER A 63 6.46 6.95 -26.25
CA SER A 63 6.90 7.31 -24.89
C SER A 63 5.77 7.16 -23.88
N LEU A 64 4.56 7.63 -24.21
CA LEU A 64 3.36 7.49 -23.38
C LEU A 64 2.99 6.03 -23.17
N GLY A 65 3.08 5.20 -24.21
CA GLY A 65 2.88 3.76 -24.14
C GLY A 65 3.88 3.08 -23.20
N THR A 66 5.16 3.43 -23.32
CA THR A 66 6.23 2.90 -22.45
C THR A 66 6.02 3.27 -20.98
N ILE A 67 5.73 4.55 -20.70
CA ILE A 67 5.44 5.02 -19.32
C ILE A 67 4.22 4.29 -18.75
N THR A 68 3.19 4.11 -19.56
CA THR A 68 1.97 3.39 -19.15
C THR A 68 2.27 1.93 -18.82
N ALA A 69 3.09 1.25 -19.64
CA ALA A 69 3.52 -0.12 -19.38
C ALA A 69 4.32 -0.24 -18.07
N VAL A 70 5.21 0.72 -17.78
CA VAL A 70 5.93 0.78 -16.49
C VAL A 70 4.96 0.93 -15.32
N PHE A 71 3.95 1.81 -15.41
CA PHE A 71 2.95 1.94 -14.36
C PHE A 71 2.13 0.67 -14.17
N ILE A 72 1.74 -0.02 -15.24
CA ILE A 72 1.08 -1.33 -15.16
C ILE A 72 1.95 -2.32 -14.38
N GLY A 73 3.26 -2.39 -14.69
CA GLY A 73 4.21 -3.23 -13.96
C GLY A 73 4.25 -2.92 -12.46
N ILE A 74 4.39 -1.65 -12.10
CA ILE A 74 4.40 -1.20 -10.70
C ILE A 74 3.10 -1.58 -9.99
N TYR A 75 1.94 -1.33 -10.60
CA TYR A 75 0.64 -1.68 -10.02
C TYR A 75 0.50 -3.19 -9.83
N PHE A 76 0.95 -3.99 -10.79
CA PHE A 76 0.93 -5.44 -10.70
C PHE A 76 1.82 -5.95 -9.56
N THR A 77 3.06 -5.46 -9.45
CA THR A 77 3.97 -5.84 -8.36
C THR A 77 3.38 -5.52 -7.00
N VAL A 78 2.84 -4.32 -6.80
CA VAL A 78 2.23 -3.95 -5.52
C VAL A 78 0.97 -4.77 -5.24
N PHE A 79 0.17 -5.06 -6.27
CA PHE A 79 -0.98 -5.94 -6.11
C PHE A 79 -0.57 -7.37 -5.71
N SER A 80 0.48 -7.92 -6.32
CA SER A 80 1.03 -9.23 -5.95
C SER A 80 1.59 -9.25 -4.52
N ILE A 81 2.32 -8.22 -4.11
CA ILE A 81 2.83 -8.08 -2.73
C ILE A 81 1.65 -8.07 -1.76
N LEU A 82 0.64 -7.23 -2.00
CA LEU A 82 -0.57 -7.17 -1.17
C LEU A 82 -1.33 -8.51 -1.12
N GLY A 83 -1.35 -9.25 -2.24
CA GLY A 83 -1.99 -10.58 -2.32
C GLY A 83 -1.21 -11.68 -1.59
N SER A 84 0.11 -11.56 -1.49
CA SER A 84 1.00 -12.55 -0.85
C SER A 84 1.11 -12.40 0.67
N ILE A 85 0.76 -11.23 1.23
CA ILE A 85 0.90 -10.98 2.67
C ILE A 85 -0.15 -11.80 3.42
N LYS A 86 0.32 -12.71 4.28
CA LYS A 86 -0.52 -13.43 5.25
C LYS A 86 -1.23 -12.41 6.14
N ILE A 87 -2.53 -12.64 6.35
CA ILE A 87 -3.50 -11.78 7.06
C ILE A 87 -3.01 -11.28 8.45
N ASP A 88 -2.02 -11.96 9.05
CA ASP A 88 -1.55 -11.69 10.41
C ASP A 88 -0.32 -10.78 10.55
N SER A 89 0.35 -10.37 9.46
CA SER A 89 1.58 -9.56 9.55
C SER A 89 1.37 -8.15 8.99
N THR A 90 1.31 -7.19 9.91
CA THR A 90 1.55 -5.74 9.70
C THR A 90 0.46 -4.94 8.95
N PHE A 91 -0.20 -5.50 7.93
CA PHE A 91 -1.37 -4.88 7.28
C PHE A 91 -2.62 -4.81 8.17
N ALA A 92 -2.65 -5.57 9.27
CA ALA A 92 -3.72 -5.52 10.29
C ALA A 92 -3.89 -4.14 10.94
N THR A 93 -2.91 -3.23 10.83
CA THR A 93 -3.01 -1.84 11.32
C THR A 93 -3.72 -0.89 10.34
N LEU A 94 -3.91 -1.29 9.09
CA LEU A 94 -4.89 -0.69 8.19
C LEU A 94 -6.24 -1.36 8.48
N SER A 95 -7.18 -0.61 9.04
CA SER A 95 -8.60 -1.03 9.10
C SER A 95 -8.96 -1.71 7.77
N ASN A 96 -9.51 -2.92 7.82
CA ASN A 96 -9.90 -3.75 6.66
C ASN A 96 -10.58 -2.91 5.53
N LYS A 97 -11.33 -1.87 5.93
CA LYS A 97 -11.93 -0.87 5.05
C LYS A 97 -10.94 -0.07 4.18
N ASN A 98 -9.82 0.38 4.75
CA ASN A 98 -8.80 1.15 4.04
C ASN A 98 -7.99 0.26 3.09
N LEU A 99 -7.68 -0.96 3.49
CA LEU A 99 -7.02 -1.95 2.63
C LEU A 99 -7.89 -2.27 1.41
N LYS A 100 -9.17 -2.60 1.63
CA LYS A 100 -10.13 -2.87 0.54
C LYS A 100 -10.27 -1.68 -0.41
N ARG A 101 -10.26 -0.45 0.12
CA ARG A 101 -10.30 0.78 -0.68
C ARG A 101 -9.03 0.98 -1.49
N PHE A 102 -7.86 0.71 -0.92
CA PHE A 102 -6.57 0.77 -1.62
C PHE A 102 -6.48 -0.27 -2.75
N VAL A 103 -6.86 -1.53 -2.47
CA VAL A 103 -6.92 -2.59 -3.48
C VAL A 103 -7.89 -2.21 -4.62
N LYS A 104 -9.08 -1.67 -4.29
CA LYS A 104 -10.04 -1.19 -5.30
C LYS A 104 -9.44 -0.05 -6.15
N PHE A 105 -8.69 0.85 -5.53
CA PHE A 105 -8.02 1.94 -6.22
C PHE A 105 -6.93 1.42 -7.18
N ILE A 106 -6.05 0.54 -6.73
CA ILE A 106 -5.02 -0.09 -7.58
C ILE A 106 -5.67 -0.79 -8.77
N LYS A 107 -6.73 -1.57 -8.52
CA LYS A 107 -7.46 -2.25 -9.59
C LYS A 107 -7.98 -1.26 -10.64
N ASN A 108 -8.58 -0.16 -10.20
CA ASN A 108 -9.09 0.87 -11.11
C ASN A 108 -7.97 1.56 -11.90
N ALA A 109 -6.85 1.90 -11.24
CA ALA A 109 -5.68 2.49 -11.89
C ALA A 109 -5.09 1.55 -12.95
N LEU A 110 -4.99 0.26 -12.64
CA LEU A 110 -4.53 -0.79 -13.56
C LEU A 110 -5.46 -0.92 -14.76
N ILE A 111 -6.78 -1.00 -14.54
CA ILE A 111 -7.77 -1.04 -15.63
C ILE A 111 -7.66 0.20 -16.52
N GLY A 112 -7.56 1.40 -15.93
CA GLY A 112 -7.45 2.63 -16.74
C GLY A 112 -6.14 2.73 -17.51
N ALA A 113 -5.03 2.25 -16.95
CA ALA A 113 -3.76 2.14 -17.67
C ALA A 113 -3.85 1.15 -18.84
N PHE A 114 -4.52 0.00 -18.65
CA PHE A 114 -4.81 -0.92 -19.75
C PHE A 114 -5.68 -0.28 -20.84
N ILE A 115 -6.78 0.39 -20.46
CA ILE A 115 -7.65 1.09 -21.40
C ILE A 115 -6.85 2.12 -22.20
N PHE A 116 -5.99 2.91 -21.55
CA PHE A 116 -5.17 3.89 -22.22
C PHE A 116 -4.14 3.24 -23.16
N LEU A 117 -3.51 2.14 -22.76
CA LEU A 117 -2.56 1.41 -23.61
C LEU A 117 -3.25 0.83 -24.85
N PHE A 118 -4.43 0.23 -24.70
CA PHE A 118 -5.25 -0.24 -25.83
C PHE A 118 -5.71 0.92 -26.72
N PHE A 119 -6.04 2.07 -26.12
CA PHE A 119 -6.40 3.27 -26.85
C PHE A 119 -5.24 3.78 -27.70
N LEU A 120 -4.01 3.84 -27.16
CA LEU A 120 -2.81 4.20 -27.91
C LEU A 120 -2.57 3.23 -29.07
N LEU A 121 -2.65 1.92 -28.83
CA LEU A 121 -2.51 0.91 -29.89
C LEU A 121 -3.57 1.05 -30.99
N SER A 122 -4.77 1.51 -30.64
CA SER A 122 -5.89 1.64 -31.58
C SER A 122 -5.93 2.99 -32.30
N MET A 123 -5.11 3.97 -31.90
CA MET A 123 -5.10 5.33 -32.47
C MET A 123 -4.93 5.32 -34.00
N GLN A 124 -4.05 4.45 -34.52
CA GLN A 124 -3.82 4.30 -35.95
C GLN A 124 -5.06 3.85 -36.73
N THR A 125 -5.92 3.04 -36.11
CA THR A 125 -7.15 2.52 -36.74
C THR A 125 -8.29 3.54 -36.71
N PHE A 126 -8.33 4.41 -35.70
CA PHE A 126 -9.41 5.38 -35.49
C PHE A 126 -9.24 6.70 -36.25
N PHE A 127 -8.21 6.86 -37.10
CA PHE A 127 -7.99 8.09 -37.87
C PHE A 127 -9.17 8.50 -38.76
N SER A 128 -10.15 7.63 -39.05
CA SER A 128 -11.36 7.98 -39.79
C SER A 128 -12.45 8.66 -38.95
N LEU A 129 -12.39 8.60 -37.61
CA LEU A 129 -13.35 9.27 -36.72
C LEU A 129 -13.00 10.76 -36.54
N SER A 130 -13.96 11.55 -36.04
CA SER A 130 -13.79 12.97 -35.73
C SER A 130 -12.54 13.18 -34.86
N HIS A 131 -11.50 13.76 -35.47
CA HIS A 131 -10.16 13.89 -34.88
C HIS A 131 -10.20 14.59 -33.51
N TRP A 132 -11.10 15.56 -33.34
CA TRP A 132 -11.23 16.32 -32.10
C TRP A 132 -11.63 15.43 -30.92
N LEU A 133 -12.64 14.55 -31.09
CA LEU A 133 -13.13 13.70 -30.01
C LEU A 133 -12.07 12.71 -29.55
N ILE A 134 -11.34 12.11 -30.49
CA ILE A 134 -10.27 11.16 -30.19
C ILE A 134 -9.16 11.84 -29.39
N ILE A 135 -8.74 13.04 -29.78
CA ILE A 135 -7.68 13.78 -29.07
C ILE A 135 -8.13 14.11 -27.63
N VAL A 136 -9.37 14.58 -27.45
CA VAL A 136 -9.91 14.90 -26.13
C VAL A 136 -10.00 13.66 -25.24
N ILE A 137 -10.51 12.55 -25.76
CA ILE A 137 -10.58 11.27 -25.03
C ILE A 137 -9.17 10.78 -24.66
N GLY A 138 -8.23 10.84 -25.60
CA GLY A 138 -6.84 10.46 -25.37
C GLY A 138 -6.17 11.30 -24.30
N PHE A 139 -6.40 12.62 -24.31
CA PHE A 139 -5.92 13.51 -23.27
C PHE A 139 -6.54 13.20 -21.91
N LEU A 140 -7.85 12.99 -21.83
CA LEU A 140 -8.53 12.64 -20.57
C LEU A 140 -8.03 11.30 -20.01
N LEU A 141 -7.81 10.29 -20.85
CA LEU A 141 -7.23 9.01 -20.44
C LEU A 141 -5.78 9.16 -19.97
N SER A 142 -4.96 9.92 -20.70
CA SER A 142 -3.58 10.19 -20.29
C SER A 142 -3.54 10.90 -18.94
N LEU A 143 -4.35 11.94 -18.76
CA LEU A 143 -4.48 12.69 -17.53
C LEU A 143 -4.97 11.80 -16.37
N TYR A 144 -5.92 10.89 -16.62
CA TYR A 144 -6.35 9.89 -15.64
C TYR A 144 -5.18 9.01 -15.17
N VAL A 145 -4.37 8.47 -16.10
CA VAL A 145 -3.23 7.59 -15.76
C VAL A 145 -2.20 8.34 -14.91
N PHE A 146 -1.87 9.58 -15.27
CA PHE A 146 -0.95 10.41 -14.50
C PHE A 146 -1.47 10.74 -13.10
N LEU A 147 -2.73 11.17 -12.98
CA LEU A 147 -3.35 11.46 -11.68
C LEU A 147 -3.44 10.20 -10.81
N ALA A 148 -3.76 9.05 -11.40
CA ALA A 148 -3.77 7.77 -10.71
C ALA A 148 -2.36 7.41 -10.20
N ALA A 149 -1.32 7.61 -11.00
CA ALA A 149 0.06 7.35 -10.59
C ALA A 149 0.52 8.27 -9.44
N ILE A 150 0.21 9.56 -9.52
CA ILE A 150 0.52 10.52 -8.43
C ILE A 150 -0.19 10.10 -7.14
N ARG A 151 -1.49 9.83 -7.22
CA ARG A 151 -2.27 9.40 -6.05
C ARG A 151 -1.74 8.09 -5.47
N PHE A 152 -1.37 7.13 -6.31
CA PHE A 152 -0.76 5.88 -5.89
C PHE A 152 0.55 6.13 -5.13
N GLY A 153 1.44 6.97 -5.66
CA GLY A 153 2.70 7.35 -5.01
C GLY A 153 2.48 7.98 -3.64
N ILE A 154 1.53 8.91 -3.52
CA ILE A 154 1.18 9.55 -2.24
C ILE A 154 0.68 8.51 -1.23
N VAL A 155 -0.24 7.63 -1.64
CA VAL A 155 -0.81 6.63 -0.73
C VAL A 155 0.25 5.63 -0.26
N ILE A 156 1.11 5.15 -1.16
CA ILE A 156 2.22 4.28 -0.79
C ILE A 156 3.18 4.98 0.18
N TYR A 157 3.53 6.23 -0.08
CA TYR A 157 4.39 7.00 0.82
C TYR A 157 3.82 7.08 2.24
N PHE A 158 2.51 7.36 2.37
CA PHE A 158 1.85 7.37 3.67
C PHE A 158 1.81 5.99 4.35
N ILE A 159 1.60 4.92 3.57
CA ILE A 159 1.62 3.55 4.10
C ILE A 159 3.01 3.22 4.63
N ILE A 160 4.06 3.43 3.82
CA ILE A 160 5.45 3.13 4.19
C ILE A 160 5.88 3.93 5.41
N ASN A 161 5.61 5.24 5.44
CA ASN A 161 6.01 6.09 6.57
C ASN A 161 5.34 5.64 7.88
N LYS A 162 4.07 5.23 7.82
CA LYS A 162 3.36 4.68 8.98
C LYS A 162 3.89 3.30 9.37
N ASP A 163 4.25 2.48 8.40
CA ASP A 163 4.77 1.13 8.65
C ASP A 163 6.13 1.20 9.36
N ILE A 164 7.05 2.04 8.87
CA ILE A 164 8.36 2.28 9.50
C ILE A 164 8.22 2.68 10.98
N GLN A 165 7.28 3.58 11.29
CA GLN A 165 7.02 4.01 12.66
C GLN A 165 6.49 2.86 13.55
N ASN A 166 5.61 2.01 13.01
CA ASN A 166 5.06 0.88 13.74
C ASN A 166 6.05 -0.27 13.91
N THR A 167 6.86 -0.56 12.90
CA THR A 167 7.92 -1.58 12.97
C THR A 167 8.89 -1.26 14.10
N HIS A 168 9.31 0.00 14.22
CA HIS A 168 10.23 0.40 15.28
C HIS A 168 9.66 0.17 16.69
N LEU A 169 8.37 0.45 16.88
CA LEU A 169 7.67 0.21 18.15
C LEU A 169 7.46 -1.28 18.45
N ASN A 170 7.25 -2.09 17.42
CA ASN A 170 7.07 -3.54 17.58
C ASN A 170 8.40 -4.23 17.91
N ILE A 171 9.50 -3.84 17.26
CA ILE A 171 10.85 -4.36 17.56
C ILE A 171 11.20 -4.05 19.02
N GLU A 172 10.97 -2.83 19.49
CA GLU A 172 11.27 -2.45 20.87
C GLU A 172 10.44 -3.26 21.89
N LYS A 173 9.15 -3.48 21.61
CA LYS A 173 8.30 -4.33 22.44
C LYS A 173 8.75 -5.79 22.45
N GLU A 174 9.16 -6.31 21.30
CA GLU A 174 9.62 -7.68 21.15
C GLU A 174 10.96 -7.90 21.87
N GLU A 175 11.87 -6.92 21.81
CA GLU A 175 13.11 -6.93 22.61
C GLU A 175 12.83 -6.91 24.13
N ILE A 176 11.88 -6.09 24.59
CA ILE A 176 11.49 -6.04 26.00
C ILE A 176 10.87 -7.38 26.44
N ALA A 177 10.00 -7.97 25.62
CA ALA A 177 9.40 -9.27 25.88
C ALA A 177 10.46 -10.39 25.93
N ASN A 178 11.41 -10.37 25.00
CA ASN A 178 12.52 -11.32 24.97
C ASN A 178 13.42 -11.20 26.21
N LYS A 179 13.78 -9.97 26.62
CA LYS A 179 14.52 -9.74 27.88
C LYS A 179 13.76 -10.27 29.09
N LYS A 180 12.44 -10.07 29.15
CA LYS A 180 11.60 -10.58 30.25
C LYS A 180 11.56 -12.11 30.26
N ASN A 181 11.44 -12.75 29.09
CA ASN A 181 11.48 -14.20 28.97
C ASN A 181 12.85 -14.79 29.35
N GLN A 182 13.94 -14.15 28.95
CA GLN A 182 15.29 -14.56 29.36
C GLN A 182 15.46 -14.48 30.88
N LEU A 183 14.99 -13.40 31.52
CA LEU A 183 14.98 -13.26 32.98
C LEU A 183 14.14 -14.35 33.67
N LEU A 184 12.97 -14.67 33.11
CA LEU A 184 12.11 -15.73 33.62
C LEU A 184 12.77 -17.10 33.51
N MET A 185 13.41 -17.41 32.38
CA MET A 185 14.14 -18.66 32.20
C MET A 185 15.32 -18.76 33.16
N HIS A 186 16.10 -17.69 33.33
CA HIS A 186 17.17 -17.68 34.33
C HIS A 186 16.63 -17.95 35.73
N ARG A 187 15.52 -17.32 36.14
CA ARG A 187 14.92 -17.57 37.46
C ARG A 187 14.44 -19.01 37.63
N LEU A 188 13.86 -19.57 36.58
CA LEU A 188 13.44 -20.98 36.53
C LEU A 188 14.63 -21.91 36.70
N ASP A 189 15.73 -21.63 36.00
CA ASP A 189 16.95 -22.43 36.03
C ASP A 189 17.62 -22.38 37.42
N THR A 190 17.67 -21.18 38.02
CA THR A 190 18.14 -20.99 39.41
C THR A 190 17.27 -21.77 40.40
N PHE A 191 15.94 -21.67 40.28
CA PHE A 191 15.01 -22.39 41.16
C PHE A 191 15.15 -23.91 41.04
N LEU A 192 15.29 -24.44 39.82
CA LEU A 192 15.52 -25.86 39.58
C LEU A 192 16.83 -26.33 40.22
N THR A 193 17.90 -25.54 40.05
CA THR A 193 19.21 -25.83 40.64
C THR A 193 19.16 -25.86 42.17
N GLU A 194 18.51 -24.86 42.79
CA GLU A 194 18.33 -24.81 44.25
C GLU A 194 17.47 -25.98 44.76
N HIS A 195 16.42 -26.34 44.04
CA HIS A 195 15.57 -27.47 44.40
C HIS A 195 16.34 -28.80 44.32
N GLU A 196 17.15 -29.00 43.27
CA GLU A 196 17.99 -30.21 43.16
C GLU A 196 19.03 -30.29 44.28
N GLN A 197 19.70 -29.18 44.59
CA GLN A 197 20.64 -29.13 45.71
C GLN A 197 19.97 -29.43 47.06
N SER A 198 18.78 -28.87 47.30
CA SER A 198 18.01 -29.13 48.51
C SER A 198 17.59 -30.59 48.61
N LYS A 199 17.16 -31.21 47.50
CA LYS A 199 16.81 -32.64 47.44
C LYS A 199 18.05 -33.53 47.67
N SER A 200 19.19 -33.17 47.10
CA SER A 200 20.46 -33.88 47.30
C SER A 200 20.95 -33.83 48.75
N LYS A 201 20.84 -32.65 49.40
CA LYS A 201 21.13 -32.51 50.83
C LYS A 201 20.24 -33.40 51.69
N LYS A 202 18.92 -33.36 51.48
CA LYS A 202 17.97 -34.23 52.20
C LYS A 202 18.28 -35.71 52.03
N ASN A 203 18.59 -36.16 50.81
CA ASN A 203 18.97 -37.55 50.56
C ASN A 203 20.27 -37.95 51.28
N THR A 204 21.24 -37.02 51.35
CA THR A 204 22.51 -37.24 52.03
C THR A 204 22.32 -37.31 53.56
N GLU A 205 21.46 -36.46 54.12
CA GLU A 205 21.10 -36.48 55.55
C GLU A 205 20.41 -37.80 55.93
N VAL A 206 19.48 -38.29 55.09
CA VAL A 206 18.82 -39.59 55.28
C VAL A 206 19.83 -40.73 55.22
N LEU A 207 20.74 -40.72 54.25
CA LEU A 207 21.82 -41.71 54.15
C LEU A 207 22.74 -41.70 55.37
N GLN A 208 23.14 -40.52 55.84
CA GLN A 208 23.96 -40.39 57.05
C GLN A 208 23.25 -40.88 58.30
N HIS A 209 21.96 -40.60 58.45
CA HIS A 209 21.14 -41.11 59.54
C HIS A 209 21.08 -42.65 59.52
N ASN A 210 20.82 -43.24 58.35
CA ASN A 210 20.77 -44.69 58.17
C ASN A 210 22.13 -45.36 58.46
N ILE A 211 23.24 -44.77 58.00
CA ILE A 211 24.59 -45.28 58.28
C ILE A 211 24.91 -45.21 59.78
N LYS A 212 24.51 -44.13 60.48
CA LYS A 212 24.68 -44.02 61.93
C LYS A 212 23.87 -45.07 62.69
N ALA A 213 22.61 -45.32 62.29
CA ALA A 213 21.77 -46.35 62.88
C ALA A 213 22.34 -47.77 62.68
N ILE A 214 22.89 -48.06 61.51
CA ILE A 214 23.56 -49.35 61.23
C ILE A 214 24.83 -49.50 62.10
N LYS A 215 25.60 -48.43 62.29
CA LYS A 215 26.80 -48.45 63.14
C LYS A 215 26.51 -48.57 64.64
N SER A 216 25.39 -48.03 65.13
CA SER A 216 24.99 -48.20 66.53
C SER A 216 24.50 -49.62 66.82
N ASN A 217 23.79 -50.25 65.87
CA ASN A 217 23.35 -51.64 66.02
C ASN A 217 24.54 -52.62 66.03
N LYS A 218 25.57 -52.38 65.21
CA LYS A 218 26.79 -53.21 65.17
C LYS A 218 27.72 -53.10 66.39
N ARG A 219 27.43 -52.22 67.35
CA ARG A 219 28.21 -52.08 68.60
C ARG A 219 27.55 -52.74 69.81
N GLN A 220 26.37 -53.34 69.63
CA GLN A 220 25.64 -54.07 70.67
C GLN A 220 25.74 -55.60 70.52
N ASP A 221 26.44 -56.07 69.49
CA ASP A 221 26.93 -57.46 69.35
C ASP A 221 28.43 -57.50 69.67
#